data_AF-A0A4V1UIM4-F1
#
_entry.id   AF-A0A4V1UIM4-F1
#
_cell.length_a   1.000
_cell.length_b   1.000
_cell.length_c   1.000
_cell.angle_alpha   90.00
_cell.angle_beta   90.00
_cell.angle_gamma   90.00
#
_symmetry.space_group_name_H-M   'P 1'
#
loop_
_entity.id
_entity.type
_entity.pdbx_description
1 polymer ?
#
loop_
_entity_poly.entity_id
_entity_poly.type
_entity_poly.pdbx_seq_one_letter_code
_entity_poly.pdbx_strand_id
1 'polypeptide(L)' 'FQPGDWLVFGSETSGLAPAVRDQFAPAQLLKLPMVAGQRSLNLSNAVAVTVFEAWRQLGFAVDSTAPT' A
#
# COMPACT_ATOMS: atom_id res chain seq x y z
N PHE A 1 0.74 5.10 -9.15
CA PHE A 1 -0.65 4.87 -8.77
C PHE A 1 -1.56 5.45 -9.84
N GLN A 2 -2.67 4.77 -10.13
CA GLN A 2 -3.73 5.18 -11.05
C GLN A 2 -5.09 5.06 -10.35
N PRO A 3 -6.11 5.84 -10.75
CA PRO A 3 -7.46 5.63 -10.25
C PRO A 3 -7.91 4.19 -10.53
N GLY A 4 -8.49 3.54 -9.52
CA GLY A 4 -8.91 2.13 -9.59
C GLY A 4 -7.84 1.10 -9.21
N ASP A 5 -6.62 1.53 -8.88
CA ASP A 5 -5.59 0.62 -8.34
C ASP A 5 -6.03 0.02 -7.00
N TRP A 6 -5.66 -1.25 -6.78
CA TRP A 6 -5.85 -1.94 -5.51
C TRP A 6 -4.55 -1.94 -4.71
N LEU A 7 -4.62 -1.56 -3.45
CA LEU A 7 -3.52 -1.66 -2.50
C LEU A 7 -3.75 -2.88 -1.60
N VAL A 8 -2.87 -3.88 -1.72
CA VAL A 8 -2.99 -5.14 -0.97
C VAL A 8 -2.00 -5.15 0.18
N PHE A 9 -2.50 -5.32 1.41
CA PHE A 9 -1.69 -5.37 2.61
C PHE A 9 -1.83 -6.73 3.30
N GLY A 10 -0.73 -7.16 3.90
CA GLY A 10 -0.68 -8.34 4.74
C GLY A 10 -1.13 -8.07 6.17
N SER A 11 -1.23 -9.12 6.98
CA SER A 11 -1.48 -8.95 8.42
C SER A 11 -0.28 -8.30 9.12
N GLU A 12 -0.49 -7.67 10.28
CA GLU A 12 0.58 -7.06 11.07
C GLU A 12 1.65 -8.06 11.50
N THR A 13 1.24 -9.28 11.84
CA THR A 13 2.13 -10.28 12.44
C THR A 13 2.86 -11.10 11.38
N SER A 14 2.17 -11.46 10.29
CA SER A 14 2.66 -12.41 9.30
C SER A 14 2.86 -11.82 7.90
N GLY A 15 2.44 -10.57 7.65
CA GLY A 15 2.53 -9.97 6.33
C GLY A 15 1.64 -10.68 5.30
N LEU A 16 2.01 -10.58 4.02
CA LEU A 16 1.33 -11.28 2.93
C LEU A 16 1.81 -12.72 2.86
N ALA A 17 0.87 -13.66 2.74
CA ALA A 17 1.21 -15.05 2.48
C ALA A 17 2.08 -15.14 1.20
N PRO A 18 3.19 -15.91 1.20
CA PRO A 18 4.07 -16.02 0.03
C PRO A 18 3.32 -16.37 -1.26
N ALA A 19 2.39 -17.31 -1.19
CA ALA A 19 1.57 -17.72 -2.33
C ALA A 19 0.70 -16.61 -2.94
N VAL A 20 0.37 -15.56 -2.18
CA VAL A 20 -0.34 -14.37 -2.68
C VAL A 20 0.67 -13.34 -3.19
N ARG A 21 1.75 -13.10 -2.44
CA ARG A 21 2.80 -12.15 -2.81
C ARG A 21 3.46 -12.51 -4.15
N ASP A 22 3.70 -13.79 -4.38
CA ASP A 22 4.41 -14.29 -5.55
C ASP A 22 3.52 -14.27 -6.82
N GLN A 23 2.24 -13.89 -6.71
CA GLN A 23 1.35 -13.64 -7.85
C GLN A 23 1.58 -12.24 -8.46
N PHE A 24 2.25 -11.34 -7.75
CA PHE A 24 2.51 -9.98 -8.22
C PHE A 24 3.87 -9.89 -8.92
N ALA A 25 3.93 -9.12 -10.00
CA ALA A 25 5.20 -8.81 -10.65
C ALA A 25 6.09 -7.98 -9.71
N PRO A 26 7.43 -8.06 -9.80
CA PRO A 26 8.34 -7.32 -8.93
C PRO A 26 8.08 -5.80 -8.88
N ALA A 27 7.62 -5.20 -9.99
CA ALA A 27 7.28 -3.78 -10.06
C ALA A 27 6.03 -3.38 -9.25
N GLN A 28 5.18 -4.34 -8.89
CA GLN A 28 3.99 -4.14 -8.06
C GLN A 28 4.27 -4.36 -6.57
N LEU A 29 5.45 -4.87 -6.22
CA LEU A 29 5.88 -5.07 -4.85
C LEU A 29 6.54 -3.81 -4.30
N LEU A 30 5.81 -3.08 -3.46
CA LEU A 30 6.27 -1.85 -2.84
C LEU A 30 6.77 -2.10 -1.42
N LYS A 31 7.80 -1.35 -1.01
CA LYS A 31 8.29 -1.32 0.36
C LYS A 31 8.43 0.12 0.82
N LEU A 32 7.85 0.44 1.98
CA LEU A 32 8.06 1.73 2.62
C LEU A 32 9.54 1.83 3.07
N PRO A 33 10.25 2.93 2.74
CA PRO A 33 11.59 3.16 3.25
C PRO A 33 11.58 3.18 4.78
N MET A 34 12.58 2.55 5.39
CA MET A 34 12.72 2.46 6.85
C MET A 34 14.16 2.71 7.27
N VAL A 35 14.33 3.33 8.43
CA VAL A 35 15.65 3.46 9.06
C VAL A 35 16.17 2.08 9.44
N ALA A 36 17.47 1.85 9.23
CA ALA A 36 18.11 0.58 9.57
C ALA A 36 17.85 0.20 11.04
N GLY A 37 17.58 -1.09 11.29
CA GLY A 37 17.26 -1.62 12.62
C GLY A 37 15.79 -1.54 13.02
N GLN A 38 14.96 -0.76 12.30
CA GLN A 38 13.51 -0.77 12.49
C GLN A 38 12.88 -1.93 11.72
N ARG A 39 12.02 -2.71 12.37
CA ARG A 39 11.47 -3.97 11.81
C ARG A 39 10.25 -3.74 10.91
N SER A 40 9.27 -2.98 11.39
CA SER A 40 8.07 -2.63 10.62
C SER A 40 7.41 -1.38 11.19
N LEU A 41 6.62 -0.70 10.36
CA LEU A 41 5.60 0.24 10.83
C LEU A 41 4.35 -0.55 11.23
N ASN A 42 3.54 0.02 12.13
CA ASN A 42 2.19 -0.49 12.36
C ASN A 42 1.39 -0.49 11.03
N LEU A 43 0.50 -1.47 10.84
CA LEU A 43 -0.23 -1.63 9.58
C LEU A 43 -1.09 -0.41 9.25
N SER A 44 -1.75 0.20 10.24
CA SER A 44 -2.58 1.39 10.01
C SER A 44 -1.76 2.56 9.46
N ASN A 45 -0.54 2.77 9.98
CA ASN A 45 0.38 3.79 9.48
C ASN A 45 0.88 3.47 8.07
N ALA A 46 1.18 2.20 7.79
CA ALA A 46 1.62 1.78 6.46
C ALA A 46 0.51 1.99 5.40
N VAL A 47 -0.74 1.66 5.75
CA VAL A 47 -1.93 1.90 4.93
C VAL A 47 -2.09 3.40 4.70
N ALA A 48 -2.12 4.21 5.77
CA ALA A 48 -2.31 5.65 5.67
C ALA A 48 -1.24 6.30 4.77
N VAL A 49 0.04 6.03 5.02
CA VAL A 49 1.14 6.60 4.22
C VAL A 49 1.01 6.23 2.74
N THR A 50 0.70 4.97 2.44
CA THR A 50 0.59 4.51 1.04
C THR A 50 -0.62 5.12 0.34
N VAL A 51 -1.78 5.19 1.01
CA VAL A 51 -2.99 5.81 0.47
C VAL A 51 -2.77 7.30 0.21
N PHE A 52 -2.17 8.03 1.15
CA PHE A 52 -1.92 9.46 0.97
C PHE A 52 -0.87 9.73 -0.11
N GLU A 53 0.14 8.88 -0.28
CA GLU A 53 1.09 9.01 -1.40
C GLU A 53 0.41 8.75 -2.74
N ALA A 54 -0.45 7.72 -2.83
CA ALA A 54 -1.25 7.46 -4.02
C ALA A 54 -2.14 8.66 -4.33
N TRP A 55 -2.85 9.18 -3.33
CA TRP A 55 -3.74 10.32 -3.48
C TRP A 55 -2.99 11.60 -3.88
N ARG A 56 -1.79 11.83 -3.31
CA ARG A 56 -0.90 12.93 -3.69
C ARG A 56 -0.47 12.85 -5.16
N GLN A 57 -0.10 11.66 -5.65
CA GLN A 57 0.24 11.46 -7.07
C GLN A 57 -0.96 11.67 -7.99
N LEU A 58 -2.17 11.39 -7.50
CA LEU A 58 -3.44 11.64 -8.19
C LEU A 58 -3.97 13.07 -7.98
N GLY A 59 -3.14 13.98 -7.44
CA GLY A 59 -3.48 15.39 -7.28
C GLY A 59 -4.53 15.69 -6.22
N PHE A 60 -4.70 14.82 -5.23
CA PHE A 60 -5.75 14.88 -4.21
C PHE A 60 -7.17 14.99 -4.80
N ALA A 61 -7.36 14.50 -6.02
CA ALA A 61 -8.67 14.46 -6.66
C ALA A 61 -9.60 13.57 -5.83
N VAL A 62 -10.75 14.13 -5.43
CA VAL A 62 -11.83 13.34 -4.85
C VAL A 62 -12.64 12.83 -6.02
N ASP A 63 -12.71 11.50 -6.17
CA ASP A 63 -13.60 10.93 -7.16
C ASP A 63 -15.04 11.05 -6.65
N SER A 64 -15.82 11.93 -7.29
CA SER A 64 -17.23 12.15 -6.95
C SER A 64 -18.13 10.94 -7.26
N THR A 65 -17.57 9.86 -7.81
CA THR A 65 -18.33 8.68 -8.30
C THR A 65 -18.12 7.40 -7.49
N ALA A 66 -17.33 7.42 -6.41
CA ALA A 66 -17.16 6.25 -5.55
C ALA A 66 -18.51 5.87 -4.87
N PRO A 67 -18.96 4.61 -4.97
CA PRO A 67 -20.21 4.19 -4.34
C PRO A 67 -20.07 4.25 -2.81
N THR A 68 -21.06 4.90 -2.17
CA THR A 68 -21.25 4.94 -0.71
C THR A 68 -21.58 3.58 -0.13
#